data_AF-X1TSC0-F1
#
_entry.id   AF-X1TSC0-F1
#
_cell.length_a   1.000
_cell.length_b   1.000
_cell.length_c   1.000
_cell.angle_alpha   90.00
_cell.angle_beta   90.00
_cell.angle_gamma   90.00
#
_symmetry.space_group_name_H-M   'P 1'
#
loop_
_entity.id
_entity.type
_entity.pdbx_description
1 polymer ?
#
loop_
_entity_poly.entity_id
_entity_poly.type
_entity_poly.pdbx_seq_one_letter_code
_entity_poly.pdbx_strand_id
1 'polypeptide(L)' 'MRVTDAMIRDQVINAVSGNQERLFKTQEQISTAKEVSASSDDPTRFNRAARFKSLLSKTEQYLENIEDGLG' A
#
# COMPACT_ATOMS: atom_id res chain seq x y z
N MET A 1 21.74 5.34 35.45
CA MET A 1 21.30 6.28 34.39
C MET A 1 20.17 7.15 34.92
N ARG A 2 20.13 8.44 34.58
CA ARG A 2 19.08 9.38 35.03
C ARG A 2 18.18 9.73 33.84
N VAL A 3 16.88 9.47 33.97
CA VAL A 3 15.85 9.90 33.02
C VAL A 3 15.46 11.33 33.36
N THR A 4 15.42 12.22 32.38
CA THR A 4 15.01 13.63 32.56
C THR A 4 13.61 13.86 32.00
N ASP A 5 12.91 14.89 32.48
CA ASP A 5 11.60 15.27 31.95
C ASP A 5 11.64 15.61 30.46
N ALA A 6 12.76 16.14 29.97
CA ALA A 6 12.98 16.39 28.54
C ALA A 6 13.00 15.07 27.75
N MET A 7 13.70 14.04 28.23
CA MET A 7 13.71 12.72 27.59
C MET A 7 12.32 12.08 27.55
N ILE A 8 11.52 12.24 28.61
CA ILE A 8 10.13 11.73 28.64
C ILE A 8 9.26 12.48 27.63
N ARG A 9 9.36 13.81 27.57
CA ARG A 9 8.62 14.63 26.60
C ARG A 9 8.96 14.26 25.16
N ASP A 10 10.25 14.13 24.85
CA ASP A 10 10.71 13.77 23.51
C ASP A 10 10.24 12.37 23.12
N GLN A 11 10.29 11.41 24.04
CA GLN A 11 9.78 10.06 23.79
C GLN A 11 8.27 10.05 23.50
N VAL A 12 7.49 10.84 24.25
CA VAL A 12 6.04 10.98 24.02
C VAL A 12 5.76 11.62 22.68
N ILE A 13 6.45 12.72 22.34
CA ILE A 13 6.29 13.39 21.04
C ILE A 13 6.63 12.43 19.90
N ASN A 14 7.76 11.72 19.98
CA ASN A 14 8.14 10.72 18.97
C ASN A 14 7.12 9.59 18.85
N ALA A 15 6.58 9.11 19.97
CA ALA A 15 5.54 8.08 19.96
C ALA A 15 4.24 8.59 19.31
N VAL A 16 3.82 9.82 19.61
CA VAL A 16 2.64 10.46 19.01
C VAL A 16 2.83 10.66 17.52
N SER A 17 3.98 11.20 17.09
CA SER A 17 4.29 11.38 15.67
C SER A 17 4.30 10.05 14.92
N GLY A 18 4.91 9.01 15.49
CA GLY A 18 4.87 7.67 14.90
C GLY A 18 3.47 7.05 14.85
N ASN A 19 2.62 7.33 15.84
CA ASN A 19 1.21 6.91 15.82
C ASN A 19 0.41 7.64 14.73
N GLN A 20 0.64 8.94 14.54
CA GLN A 20 -0.01 9.72 13.48
C GLN A 20 0.34 9.19 12.09
N GLU A 21 1.61 8.85 11.85
CA GLU A 21 2.03 8.28 10.56
C GLU A 21 1.35 6.93 10.30
N ARG A 22 1.27 6.05 11.30
CA ARG A 22 0.57 4.75 11.19
C ARG A 22 -0.93 4.93 10.91
N LEU A 23 -1.56 5.90 11.56
CA LEU A 23 -2.97 6.21 11.34
C LEU A 23 -3.21 6.72 9.93
N PHE A 24 -2.35 7.60 9.42
CA PHE A 24 -2.42 8.09 8.06
C PHE A 24 -2.32 6.96 7.03
N LYS A 25 -1.34 6.06 7.17
CA LYS A 25 -1.20 4.88 6.30
C LYS A 25 -2.43 3.98 6.34
N THR A 26 -2.98 3.73 7.53
CA THR A 26 -4.20 2.92 7.67
C THR A 26 -5.40 3.60 7.00
N GLN A 27 -5.55 4.92 7.16
CA GLN A 27 -6.60 5.69 6.52
C GLN A 27 -6.47 5.65 4.98
N GLU A 28 -5.25 5.72 4.45
CA GLU A 28 -4.99 5.57 3.02
C GLU A 28 -5.39 4.19 2.49
N GLN A 29 -5.05 3.12 3.22
CA GLN A 29 -5.43 1.75 2.86
C GLN A 29 -6.96 1.57 2.85
N ILE A 30 -7.66 2.14 3.83
CA ILE A 30 -9.14 2.12 3.89
C ILE A 30 -9.74 2.89 2.71
N SER A 31 -9.26 4.12 2.46
CA SER A 31 -9.80 4.98 1.40
C SER A 31 -9.55 4.42 0.00
N THR A 32 -8.41 3.78 -0.23
CA THR A 32 -8.06 3.20 -1.55
C THR A 32 -8.54 1.77 -1.72
N ALA A 33 -8.96 1.11 -0.62
CA ALA A 33 -9.21 -0.33 -0.53
C ALA A 33 -8.05 -1.20 -1.05
N LYS A 34 -6.83 -0.65 -1.10
CA LYS A 34 -5.61 -1.33 -1.54
C LYS A 34 -4.74 -1.60 -0.33
N GLU A 35 -4.42 -2.88 -0.12
CA GLU A 35 -3.50 -3.30 0.96
C GLU A 35 -2.07 -2.77 0.71
N VAL A 36 -1.66 -2.67 -0.56
CA VAL A 36 -0.35 -2.15 -0.97
C VAL A 36 -0.55 -1.07 -2.03
N SER A 37 -0.27 0.18 -1.66
CA SER A 37 -0.38 1.35 -2.54
C SER A 37 0.93 1.63 -3.28
N ALA A 38 2.08 1.45 -2.61
CA ALA A 38 3.40 1.72 -3.15
C ALA A 38 4.31 0.48 -3.13
N SER A 39 5.23 0.40 -4.11
CA SER A 39 6.27 -0.63 -4.13
C SER A 39 7.27 -0.51 -2.97
N SER A 40 7.27 0.62 -2.26
CA SER A 40 8.12 0.88 -1.09
C SER A 40 7.61 0.17 0.18
N ASP A 41 6.31 -0.12 0.27
CA ASP A 41 5.72 -0.74 1.46
C ASP A 41 5.95 -2.26 1.49
N ASP A 42 5.72 -2.93 0.35
CA ASP A 42 6.06 -4.34 0.15
C ASP A 42 6.33 -4.60 -1.34
N PRO A 43 7.61 -4.65 -1.77
CA PRO A 43 7.94 -4.86 -3.18
C PRO A 43 7.52 -6.25 -3.67
N THR A 44 7.45 -7.26 -2.80
CA THR A 44 7.09 -8.63 -3.21
C THR A 44 5.59 -8.76 -3.46
N ARG A 45 4.76 -8.27 -2.54
CA ARG A 45 3.30 -8.26 -2.72
C ARG A 45 2.89 -7.35 -3.86
N PHE A 46 3.49 -6.16 -3.97
CA PHE A 46 3.22 -5.25 -5.08
C PHE A 46 3.52 -5.89 -6.44
N ASN A 47 4.70 -6.51 -6.60
CA ASN A 47 5.06 -7.19 -7.84
C ASN A 47 4.10 -8.32 -8.19
N ARG A 48 3.65 -9.10 -7.20
CA ARG A 48 2.66 -10.17 -7.43
C ARG A 48 1.32 -9.61 -7.89
N ALA A 49 0.82 -8.57 -7.23
CA ALA A 49 -0.42 -7.90 -7.62
C ALA A 49 -0.32 -7.28 -9.03
N ALA A 50 0.79 -6.61 -9.33
CA ALA A 50 1.05 -6.03 -10.65
C ALA A 50 1.08 -7.09 -11.76
N ARG A 51 1.71 -8.24 -11.51
CA ARG A 51 1.71 -9.39 -12.45
C ARG A 51 0.31 -9.92 -12.71
N PHE A 52 -0.50 -10.12 -11.67
CA PHE A 52 -1.89 -10.57 -11.84
C PHE A 52 -2.73 -9.56 -12.62
N LYS A 53 -2.58 -8.26 -12.33
CA LYS A 53 -3.25 -7.21 -13.09
C LYS A 53 -2.87 -7.22 -14.58
N SER A 54 -1.57 -7.42 -14.87
CA SER A 54 -1.10 -7.53 -16.26
C SER A 54 -1.65 -8.78 -16.96
N LEU A 55 -1.72 -9.91 -16.25
CA LEU A 55 -2.29 -11.14 -16.80
C LEU A 55 -3.78 -10.97 -17.11
N LEU A 56 -4.55 -10.40 -16.19
CA LEU A 56 -5.98 -10.13 -16.38
C LEU A 56 -6.22 -9.24 -17.60
N SER A 57 -5.49 -8.13 -17.71
CA SER A 57 -5.60 -7.23 -18.87
C SER A 57 -5.27 -7.90 -20.20
N LYS A 58 -4.27 -8.80 -20.23
CA LYS A 58 -3.99 -9.60 -21.43
C LYS A 58 -5.13 -10.56 -21.76
N THR A 59 -5.70 -11.21 -20.75
CA THR A 59 -6.85 -12.10 -20.94
C THR A 59 -8.08 -11.34 -21.44
N GLU A 60 -8.37 -10.16 -20.90
CA GLU A 60 -9.43 -9.27 -21.39
C GLU A 60 -9.21 -8.92 -22.87
N GLN A 61 -7.99 -8.52 -23.24
CA GLN A 61 -7.67 -8.24 -24.65
C GLN A 61 -7.82 -9.48 -25.54
N TYR A 62 -7.46 -10.67 -25.07
CA TYR A 62 -7.67 -11.89 -25.85
C TYR A 62 -9.15 -12.19 -26.05
N LEU A 63 -10.00 -11.92 -25.07
CA LEU A 63 -11.45 -12.09 -25.21
C LEU A 63 -12.02 -11.08 -26.21
N GLU A 64 -11.64 -9.81 -26.11
CA GLU A 64 -12.05 -8.75 -27.05
C GLU A 64 -11.64 -9.10 -28.49
N ASN A 65 -10.38 -9.53 -28.70
CA ASN A 65 -9.91 -9.93 -30.03
C ASN A 65 -10.67 -11.15 -30.59
N ILE A 66 -11.14 -12.06 -29.72
CA ILE A 66 -11.94 -13.21 -30.14
C ILE A 66 -13.34 -12.74 -30.55
N GLU A 67 -13.97 -11.87 -29.76
CA GLU A 67 -15.27 -11.28 -30.09
C GLU A 67 -15.22 -10.49 -31.41
N ASP A 68 -14.20 -9.65 -31.59
CA ASP A 68 -13.96 -8.88 -32.81
C ASP A 68 -13.74 -9.78 -34.04
N GLY A 69 -13.10 -10.95 -33.86
CA GLY A 69 -12.89 -11.92 -34.94
C GLY A 69 -14.09 -12.81 -35.25
N LEU A 70 -15.10 -12.84 -34.37
CA LEU A 70 -16.35 -13.57 -34.55
C LEU A 70 -17.46 -12.72 -35.21
N GLY A 71 -17.33 -11.40 -35.18
CA GLY A 71 -18.18 -10.42 -35.89
C GLY A 71 -17.75 -10.19 -37.33
#